data_AF-A0A7X7QP26-F1
#
_entry.id   AF-A0A7X7QP26-F1
#
_cell.length_a   1.000
_cell.length_b   1.000
_cell.length_c   1.000
_cell.angle_alpha   90.00
_cell.angle_beta   90.00
_cell.angle_gamma   90.00
#
_symmetry.space_group_name_H-M   'P 1'
#
loop_
_entity.id
_entity.type
_entity.pdbx_description
1 polymer ?
#
loop_
_entity_poly.entity_id
_entity_poly.type
_entity_poly.pdbx_seq_one_letter_code
_entity_poly.pdbx_strand_id
1 'polypeptide(L)'
;TEASSSEVTSETTAVSETTTTVAAPDSTTATTPAPTTATAAPTAAPTPTPKPTPAPSNAVIAYTARELELFHHLIAAEASPSWGYNGQLMIAQTIVNRVRSGLWGSTLTSVIYARNQFTPVASGLFLSKYATTTQKQAVWDALHGATILPRKSYYFCTDYAYNRSSWFQSLPLNAKYGNTYFMG
;
A
#
# COMPACT_ATOMS: atom_id res chain seq x y z
N THR A 1 58.12 2.96 48.89
CA THR A 1 57.81 4.07 47.97
C THR A 1 56.39 3.84 47.51
N GLU A 2 55.42 4.24 48.35
CA GLU A 2 54.71 5.54 48.29
C GLU A 2 53.63 5.48 47.17
N ALA A 3 52.38 5.09 47.48
CA ALA A 3 51.28 5.94 47.97
C ALA A 3 51.01 7.17 47.10
N SER A 4 49.82 7.31 46.50
CA SER A 4 48.94 8.46 46.77
C SER A 4 47.61 8.35 46.03
N SER A 5 46.56 8.42 46.83
CA SER A 5 45.20 8.81 46.51
C SER A 5 45.13 10.33 46.40
N SER A 6 44.23 10.90 45.58
CA SER A 6 43.43 12.09 45.96
C SER A 6 42.49 12.58 44.85
N GLU A 7 41.42 13.18 45.35
CA GLU A 7 40.10 13.52 44.82
C GLU A 7 40.02 14.97 44.28
N VAL A 8 38.78 15.39 43.97
CA VAL A 8 38.22 16.77 43.89
C VAL A 8 38.49 17.53 42.56
N THR A 9 37.62 18.34 41.93
CA THR A 9 36.37 19.04 42.32
C THR A 9 35.54 19.40 41.09
N SER A 10 34.23 19.54 41.29
CA SER A 10 33.21 20.12 40.39
C SER A 10 33.42 21.61 40.10
N GLU A 11 32.98 22.10 38.93
CA GLU A 11 32.19 23.34 38.85
C GLU A 11 31.33 23.42 37.59
N THR A 12 30.20 24.10 37.77
CA THR A 12 29.02 24.25 36.92
C THR A 12 29.17 25.44 35.96
N THR A 13 28.47 25.45 34.82
CA THR A 13 27.86 26.66 34.24
C THR A 13 26.77 26.27 33.23
N ALA A 14 25.54 26.60 33.64
CA ALA A 14 24.29 26.87 32.90
C ALA A 14 24.51 27.71 31.61
N VAL A 15 23.64 27.86 30.60
CA VAL A 15 22.25 27.51 30.24
C VAL A 15 22.12 27.96 28.77
N SER A 16 21.36 27.27 27.93
CA SER A 16 20.32 27.90 27.08
C SER A 16 19.63 26.86 26.20
N GLU A 17 18.40 26.57 26.60
CA GLU A 17 17.39 25.86 25.87
C GLU A 17 16.96 26.69 24.65
N THR A 18 16.62 26.02 23.54
CA THR A 18 15.54 26.50 22.68
C THR A 18 14.75 25.31 22.16
N THR A 19 13.62 25.14 22.83
CA THR A 19 12.47 24.31 22.50
C THR A 19 11.90 24.71 21.13
N THR A 20 11.55 23.74 20.30
CA THR A 20 10.41 23.88 19.36
C THR A 20 9.69 22.55 19.27
N THR A 21 8.66 22.46 20.10
CA THR A 21 7.56 21.49 20.08
C THR A 21 6.40 22.12 19.34
N VAL A 22 5.85 21.47 18.32
CA VAL A 22 4.44 21.57 17.89
C VAL A 22 4.08 20.20 17.31
N ALA A 23 3.52 19.27 18.08
CA ALA A 23 2.12 19.14 18.50
C ALA A 23 1.21 18.46 17.45
N ALA A 24 0.60 17.38 17.91
CA ALA A 24 -0.51 16.64 17.32
C ALA A 24 -1.77 17.50 17.18
N PRO A 25 -2.80 17.02 16.45
CA PRO A 25 -4.17 17.34 16.79
C PRO A 25 -4.92 16.10 17.29
N ASP A 26 -5.45 16.28 18.48
CA ASP A 26 -6.38 15.45 19.23
C ASP A 26 -7.82 15.59 18.70
N SER A 27 -8.70 14.71 19.17
CA SER A 27 -10.12 14.61 18.82
C SER A 27 -11.05 15.50 19.68
N THR A 28 -12.28 15.73 19.17
CA THR A 28 -13.54 16.20 19.84
C THR A 28 -13.63 17.72 20.15
N THR A 29 -14.63 18.51 19.72
CA THR A 29 -16.10 18.37 19.95
C THR A 29 -16.91 19.27 18.98
N ALA A 30 -18.19 18.92 18.83
CA ALA A 30 -19.25 19.44 17.96
C ALA A 30 -19.58 20.94 18.01
N THR A 31 -19.97 21.49 16.85
CA THR A 31 -20.97 22.56 16.73
C THR A 31 -21.81 22.38 15.46
N THR A 32 -23.12 22.24 15.64
CA THR A 32 -24.17 22.28 14.62
C THR A 32 -24.41 23.71 14.14
N PRO A 33 -24.68 23.91 12.84
CA PRO A 33 -25.89 24.64 12.48
C PRO A 33 -26.74 23.86 11.46
N ALA A 34 -28.05 23.88 11.67
CA ALA A 34 -29.08 23.30 10.81
C ALA A 34 -29.50 24.28 9.69
N PRO A 35 -30.46 23.92 8.82
CA PRO A 35 -30.29 23.66 7.39
C PRO A 35 -30.62 24.87 6.50
N THR A 36 -29.89 25.04 5.40
CA THR A 36 -30.28 25.95 4.31
C THR A 36 -30.61 25.13 3.08
N THR A 37 -31.88 25.18 2.70
CA THR A 37 -32.46 24.59 1.50
C THR A 37 -31.85 25.26 0.25
N ALA A 38 -31.11 24.50 -0.56
CA ALA A 38 -30.71 24.89 -1.90
C ALA A 38 -31.00 23.74 -2.88
N THR A 39 -32.11 23.93 -3.58
CA THR A 39 -32.56 23.39 -4.87
C THR A 39 -31.67 22.35 -5.56
N ALA A 40 -32.26 21.16 -5.77
CA ALA A 40 -31.74 20.11 -6.63
C ALA A 40 -31.60 20.57 -8.08
N ALA A 41 -30.37 20.52 -8.61
CA ALA A 41 -30.10 20.47 -10.04
C ALA A 41 -30.02 18.99 -10.49
N PRO A 42 -30.59 18.61 -11.64
CA PRO A 42 -30.60 17.24 -12.09
C PRO A 42 -29.22 16.87 -12.64
N THR A 43 -28.40 16.17 -11.85
CA THR A 43 -27.17 15.56 -12.36
C THR A 43 -27.55 14.32 -13.16
N ALA A 44 -27.17 14.35 -14.44
CA ALA A 44 -27.43 13.34 -15.45
C ALA A 44 -27.13 11.90 -14.98
N ALA A 45 -27.97 10.97 -15.43
CA ALA A 45 -27.74 9.53 -15.32
C ALA A 45 -26.35 9.16 -15.86
N PRO A 46 -25.63 8.23 -15.21
CA PRO A 46 -24.35 7.76 -15.74
C PRO A 46 -24.58 7.05 -17.07
N THR A 47 -24.03 7.62 -18.14
CA THR A 47 -23.92 6.98 -19.45
C THR A 47 -23.19 5.63 -19.26
N PRO A 48 -23.71 4.50 -19.78
CA PRO A 48 -23.02 3.23 -19.66
C PRO A 48 -21.70 3.32 -20.41
N THR A 49 -20.59 3.28 -19.67
CA THR A 49 -19.25 3.16 -20.26
C THR A 49 -19.20 1.82 -21.00
N PRO A 50 -18.73 1.76 -22.26
CA PRO A 50 -18.64 0.51 -22.99
C PRO A 50 -17.78 -0.48 -22.21
N LYS A 51 -18.33 -1.67 -21.95
CA LYS A 51 -17.66 -2.76 -21.25
C LYS A 51 -16.38 -3.11 -22.02
N PRO A 52 -15.18 -2.89 -21.45
CA PRO A 52 -13.96 -3.17 -22.18
C PRO A 52 -13.84 -4.69 -22.39
N THR A 53 -13.45 -5.09 -23.61
CA THR A 53 -13.37 -6.50 -24.03
C THR A 53 -12.33 -7.23 -23.17
N PRO A 54 -12.67 -8.38 -22.55
CA PRO A 54 -11.72 -9.17 -21.77
C PRO A 54 -10.57 -9.71 -22.63
N ALA A 55 -9.36 -9.72 -22.08
CA ALA A 55 -8.19 -10.40 -22.62
C ALA A 55 -8.23 -11.92 -22.30
N PRO A 56 -7.27 -12.76 -22.77
CA PRO A 56 -7.48 -14.14 -23.24
C PRO A 56 -7.97 -15.19 -22.20
N SER A 57 -8.45 -16.32 -22.75
CA SER A 57 -9.23 -17.39 -22.11
C SER A 57 -8.59 -18.19 -20.97
N ASN A 58 -7.32 -17.97 -20.64
CA ASN A 58 -6.57 -18.79 -19.68
C ASN A 58 -6.15 -18.03 -18.40
N ALA A 59 -6.54 -16.77 -18.25
CA ALA A 59 -6.25 -16.00 -17.04
C ALA A 59 -7.17 -16.41 -15.87
N VAL A 60 -6.65 -16.36 -14.65
CA VAL A 60 -7.41 -16.69 -13.42
C VAL A 60 -8.36 -15.58 -12.98
N ILE A 61 -8.24 -14.40 -13.58
CA ILE A 61 -9.17 -13.27 -13.46
C ILE A 61 -9.40 -12.65 -14.84
N ALA A 62 -10.59 -12.11 -15.08
CA ALA A 62 -10.84 -11.30 -16.27
C ALA A 62 -10.18 -9.92 -16.10
N TYR A 63 -9.56 -9.43 -17.16
CA TYR A 63 -8.98 -8.09 -17.22
C TYR A 63 -8.97 -7.58 -18.66
N THR A 64 -8.81 -6.28 -18.81
CA THR A 64 -8.73 -5.62 -20.13
C THR A 64 -7.31 -5.12 -20.39
N ALA A 65 -6.99 -4.75 -21.62
CA ALA A 65 -5.65 -4.22 -21.96
C ALA A 65 -5.26 -3.01 -21.09
N ARG A 66 -6.23 -2.14 -20.80
CA ARG A 66 -6.02 -0.98 -19.92
C ARG A 66 -5.76 -1.37 -18.47
N GLU A 67 -6.45 -2.40 -17.97
CA GLU A 67 -6.21 -2.90 -16.62
C GLU A 67 -4.87 -3.61 -16.48
N LEU A 68 -4.44 -4.31 -17.53
CA LEU A 68 -3.10 -4.89 -17.58
C LEU A 68 -2.01 -3.81 -17.52
N GLU A 69 -2.20 -2.72 -18.25
CA GLU A 69 -1.30 -1.56 -18.21
C GLU A 69 -1.26 -0.93 -16.81
N LEU A 70 -2.42 -0.66 -16.21
CA LEU A 70 -2.52 -0.15 -14.82
C LEU A 70 -1.83 -1.09 -13.83
N PHE A 71 -1.96 -2.40 -14.02
CA PHE A 71 -1.34 -3.38 -13.14
C PHE A 71 0.19 -3.37 -13.26
N HIS A 72 0.74 -3.24 -14.48
CA HIS A 72 2.17 -3.05 -14.66
C HIS A 72 2.68 -1.77 -13.97
N HIS A 73 1.99 -0.64 -14.15
CA HIS A 73 2.34 0.62 -13.48
C HIS A 73 2.33 0.49 -11.96
N LEU A 74 1.34 -0.22 -11.42
CA LEU A 74 1.25 -0.44 -9.97
C LEU A 74 2.40 -1.31 -9.46
N ILE A 75 2.72 -2.43 -10.12
CA ILE A 75 3.86 -3.27 -9.70
C ILE A 75 5.18 -2.52 -9.80
N ALA A 76 5.35 -1.67 -10.81
CA ALA A 76 6.53 -0.81 -10.92
C ALA A 76 6.64 0.21 -9.77
N ALA A 77 5.51 0.61 -9.17
CA ALA A 77 5.47 1.56 -8.07
C ALA A 77 5.59 0.90 -6.67
N GLU A 78 5.05 -0.31 -6.50
CA GLU A 78 4.99 -1.02 -5.22
C GLU A 78 6.17 -1.97 -5.00
N ALA A 79 6.61 -2.67 -6.05
CA ALA A 79 7.75 -3.57 -5.96
C ALA A 79 9.03 -2.81 -6.30
N SER A 80 10.05 -2.91 -5.44
CA SER A 80 11.36 -2.33 -5.75
C SER A 80 11.91 -2.93 -7.06
N PRO A 81 12.47 -2.12 -7.97
CA PRO A 81 13.06 -2.62 -9.21
C PRO A 81 14.27 -3.54 -8.96
N SER A 82 14.91 -3.44 -7.78
CA SER A 82 16.01 -4.32 -7.37
C SER A 82 15.57 -5.68 -6.81
N TRP A 83 14.27 -5.88 -6.58
CA TRP A 83 13.78 -7.18 -6.12
C TRP A 83 13.86 -8.22 -7.22
N GLY A 84 14.16 -9.45 -6.81
CA GLY A 84 14.08 -10.60 -7.70
C GLY A 84 12.64 -10.93 -8.07
N TYR A 85 12.49 -11.78 -9.09
CA TYR A 85 11.19 -12.22 -9.62
C TYR A 85 10.19 -12.64 -8.54
N ASN A 86 10.62 -13.44 -7.54
CA ASN A 86 9.73 -13.92 -6.48
C ASN A 86 9.08 -12.77 -5.68
N GLY A 87 9.83 -11.72 -5.32
CA GLY A 87 9.27 -10.59 -4.56
C GLY A 87 8.25 -9.81 -5.40
N GLN A 88 8.52 -9.63 -6.69
CA GLN A 88 7.60 -8.99 -7.63
C GLN A 88 6.33 -9.84 -7.83
N LEU A 89 6.48 -11.16 -7.94
CA LEU A 89 5.38 -12.11 -8.04
C LEU A 89 4.51 -12.11 -6.78
N MET A 90 5.09 -11.99 -5.58
CA MET A 90 4.34 -11.93 -4.33
C MET A 90 3.38 -10.73 -4.27
N ILE A 91 3.83 -9.54 -4.70
CA ILE A 91 2.97 -8.34 -4.77
C ILE A 91 1.88 -8.54 -5.84
N ALA A 92 2.25 -9.01 -7.04
CA ALA A 92 1.30 -9.27 -8.12
C ALA A 92 0.24 -10.30 -7.73
N GLN A 93 0.65 -11.43 -7.15
CA GLN A 93 -0.25 -12.47 -6.67
C GLN A 93 -1.18 -11.95 -5.57
N THR A 94 -0.72 -11.08 -4.67
CA THR A 94 -1.57 -10.46 -3.64
C THR A 94 -2.70 -9.64 -4.27
N ILE A 95 -2.41 -8.88 -5.33
CA ILE A 95 -3.42 -8.10 -6.06
C ILE A 95 -4.42 -9.02 -6.78
N VAL A 96 -3.94 -10.09 -7.43
CA VAL A 96 -4.82 -11.10 -8.06
C VAL A 96 -5.70 -11.79 -7.00
N ASN A 97 -5.15 -12.13 -5.83
CA ASN A 97 -5.91 -12.71 -4.73
C ASN A 97 -7.05 -11.77 -4.27
N ARG A 98 -6.81 -10.45 -4.22
CA ARG A 98 -7.84 -9.45 -3.89
C ARG A 98 -8.96 -9.41 -4.92
N VAL A 99 -8.64 -9.45 -6.22
CA VAL A 99 -9.66 -9.50 -7.28
C VAL A 99 -10.50 -10.78 -7.15
N ARG A 100 -9.84 -11.92 -6.89
CA ARG A 100 -10.50 -13.22 -6.72
C ARG A 100 -11.33 -13.33 -5.44
N SER A 101 -11.06 -12.52 -4.41
CA SER A 101 -11.84 -12.53 -3.17
C SER A 101 -13.14 -11.74 -3.30
N GLY A 102 -13.18 -10.73 -4.18
CA GLY A 102 -14.34 -9.85 -4.37
C GLY A 102 -14.53 -8.82 -3.25
N LEU A 103 -13.71 -8.83 -2.20
CA LEU A 103 -13.83 -7.93 -1.04
C LEU A 103 -13.61 -6.45 -1.40
N TRP A 104 -12.88 -6.20 -2.49
CA TRP A 104 -12.59 -4.86 -3.03
C TRP A 104 -13.17 -4.69 -4.45
N GLY A 105 -14.23 -5.44 -4.74
CA GLY A 105 -14.77 -5.60 -6.09
C GLY A 105 -14.06 -6.68 -6.90
N SER A 106 -14.56 -6.90 -8.12
CA SER A 106 -14.21 -8.05 -8.96
C SER A 106 -13.34 -7.68 -10.17
N THR A 107 -12.71 -6.50 -10.18
CA THR A 107 -11.84 -6.05 -11.27
C THR A 107 -10.51 -5.53 -10.74
N LEU A 108 -9.48 -5.52 -11.59
CA LEU A 108 -8.19 -4.91 -11.23
C LEU A 108 -8.38 -3.43 -10.91
N THR A 109 -9.20 -2.72 -11.70
CA THR A 109 -9.52 -1.32 -11.45
C THR A 109 -10.11 -1.11 -10.06
N SER A 110 -11.07 -1.94 -9.62
CA SER A 110 -11.70 -1.79 -8.31
C SER A 110 -10.71 -2.02 -7.17
N VAL A 111 -9.81 -3.00 -7.31
CA VAL A 111 -8.75 -3.27 -6.33
C VAL A 111 -7.71 -2.14 -6.29
N ILE A 112 -7.22 -1.69 -7.44
CA ILE A 112 -6.17 -0.67 -7.55
C ILE A 112 -6.65 0.68 -6.98
N TYR A 113 -7.90 1.07 -7.27
CA TYR A 113 -8.48 2.33 -6.80
C TYR A 113 -9.22 2.21 -5.46
N ALA A 114 -9.16 1.05 -4.79
CA ALA A 114 -9.75 0.91 -3.46
C ALA A 114 -9.10 1.90 -2.48
N ARG A 115 -9.93 2.50 -1.62
CA ARG A 115 -9.51 3.59 -0.73
C ARG A 115 -8.38 3.14 0.19
N ASN A 116 -7.33 3.96 0.26
CA ASN A 116 -6.17 3.78 1.13
C ASN A 116 -5.40 2.45 0.96
N GLN A 117 -5.48 1.80 -0.21
CA GLN A 117 -4.80 0.52 -0.43
C GLN A 117 -3.37 0.67 -0.97
N PHE A 118 -3.18 1.58 -1.93
CA PHE A 118 -1.90 1.75 -2.63
C PHE A 118 -1.50 3.23 -2.60
N THR A 119 -0.41 3.54 -1.89
CA THR A 119 0.09 4.91 -1.71
C THR A 119 0.30 5.68 -3.01
N PRO A 120 0.89 5.09 -4.08
CA PRO A 120 1.18 5.85 -5.30
C PRO A 120 -0.06 6.05 -6.19
N VAL A 121 -1.20 5.41 -5.89
CA VAL A 121 -2.46 5.59 -6.63
C VAL A 121 -3.11 6.92 -6.29
N ALA A 122 -3.10 7.32 -5.01
CA ALA A 122 -3.72 8.58 -4.57
C ALA A 122 -3.06 9.83 -5.19
N SER A 123 -1.75 9.76 -5.46
CA SER A 123 -0.99 10.85 -6.09
C SER A 123 -1.00 10.79 -7.62
N GLY A 124 -1.51 9.72 -8.22
CA GLY A 124 -1.44 9.47 -9.68
C GLY A 124 -0.02 9.20 -10.21
N LEU A 125 1.02 9.31 -9.36
CA LEU A 125 2.42 9.19 -9.77
C LEU A 125 2.76 7.79 -10.30
N PHE A 126 2.01 6.76 -9.91
CA PHE A 126 2.22 5.39 -10.40
C PHE A 126 2.10 5.29 -11.93
N LEU A 127 1.27 6.11 -12.59
CA LEU A 127 1.10 6.10 -14.05
C LEU A 127 2.37 6.47 -14.83
N SER A 128 3.34 7.11 -14.17
CA SER A 128 4.65 7.44 -14.76
C SER A 128 5.72 6.37 -14.51
N LYS A 129 5.39 5.28 -13.81
CA LYS A 129 6.32 4.18 -13.48
C LYS A 129 6.23 3.09 -14.53
N TYR A 130 7.34 2.73 -15.14
CA TYR A 130 7.37 1.67 -16.16
C TYR A 130 7.96 0.37 -15.59
N ALA A 131 7.20 -0.71 -15.73
CA ALA A 131 7.62 -2.03 -15.26
C ALA A 131 8.83 -2.55 -16.05
N THR A 132 9.80 -3.11 -15.32
CA THR A 132 10.91 -3.87 -15.91
C THR A 132 10.40 -5.16 -16.57
N THR A 133 11.24 -5.81 -17.39
CA THR A 133 10.90 -7.10 -18.01
C THR A 133 10.51 -8.14 -16.96
N THR A 134 11.23 -8.22 -15.84
CA THR A 134 10.94 -9.16 -14.76
C THR A 134 9.60 -8.85 -14.07
N GLN A 135 9.27 -7.57 -13.88
CA GLN A 135 7.99 -7.17 -13.30
C GLN A 135 6.81 -7.50 -14.22
N LYS A 136 6.97 -7.29 -15.52
CA LYS A 136 5.97 -7.70 -16.53
C LYS A 136 5.77 -9.21 -16.53
N GLN A 137 6.85 -9.98 -16.44
CA GLN A 137 6.78 -11.44 -16.33
C GLN A 137 6.03 -11.87 -15.07
N ALA A 138 6.36 -11.29 -13.91
CA ALA A 138 5.67 -11.58 -12.64
C ALA A 138 4.17 -11.25 -12.69
N VAL A 139 3.78 -10.15 -13.33
CA VAL A 139 2.37 -9.80 -13.56
C VAL A 139 1.69 -10.85 -14.44
N TRP A 140 2.32 -11.21 -15.55
CA TRP A 140 1.79 -12.22 -16.47
C TRP A 140 1.59 -13.55 -15.74
N ASP A 141 2.59 -14.02 -15.00
CA ASP A 141 2.52 -15.30 -14.29
C ASP A 141 1.45 -15.29 -13.19
N ALA A 142 1.30 -14.19 -12.44
CA ALA A 142 0.23 -14.04 -11.45
C ALA A 142 -1.16 -14.12 -12.10
N LEU A 143 -1.35 -13.48 -13.26
CA LEU A 143 -2.60 -13.53 -14.03
C LEU A 143 -2.90 -14.93 -14.60
N HIS A 144 -1.88 -15.75 -14.81
CA HIS A 144 -2.00 -17.14 -15.28
C HIS A 144 -1.91 -18.16 -14.14
N GLY A 145 -1.99 -17.71 -12.90
CA GLY A 145 -2.19 -18.58 -11.74
C GLY A 145 -0.91 -19.09 -11.08
N ALA A 146 0.25 -18.50 -11.33
CA ALA A 146 1.44 -18.78 -10.54
C ALA A 146 1.21 -18.44 -9.07
N THR A 147 1.61 -19.35 -8.17
CA THR A 147 1.41 -19.19 -6.72
C THR A 147 2.72 -19.37 -5.95
N ILE A 148 3.04 -18.39 -5.12
CA ILE A 148 4.13 -18.45 -4.12
C ILE A 148 3.62 -18.11 -2.71
N LEU A 149 2.45 -17.46 -2.63
CA LEU A 149 1.72 -17.15 -1.40
C LEU A 149 0.44 -17.99 -1.28
N PRO A 150 -0.07 -18.20 -0.05
CA PRO A 150 -1.42 -18.70 0.17
C PRO A 150 -2.48 -17.87 -0.54
N ARG A 151 -3.60 -18.51 -0.93
CA ARG A 151 -4.72 -17.85 -1.64
C ARG A 151 -5.35 -16.68 -0.86
N LYS A 152 -5.23 -16.71 0.47
CA LYS A 152 -5.73 -15.67 1.37
C LYS A 152 -4.72 -14.58 1.68
N SER A 153 -3.55 -14.54 1.04
CA SER A 153 -2.65 -13.39 1.18
C SER A 153 -3.22 -12.16 0.49
N TYR A 154 -3.76 -11.24 1.28
CA TYR A 154 -4.40 -10.02 0.81
C TYR A 154 -3.66 -8.76 1.23
N TYR A 155 -2.79 -8.82 2.22
CA TYR A 155 -2.15 -7.63 2.79
C TYR A 155 -0.64 -7.73 2.65
N PHE A 156 -0.01 -6.59 2.38
CA PHE A 156 1.42 -6.46 2.55
C PHE A 156 1.72 -5.08 3.14
N CYS A 157 2.80 -4.98 3.89
CA CYS A 157 3.29 -3.71 4.41
C CYS A 157 4.79 -3.78 4.69
N THR A 158 5.43 -2.63 4.75
CA THR A 158 6.83 -2.55 5.17
C THR A 158 6.98 -2.92 6.64
N ASP A 159 8.18 -3.32 7.02
CA ASP A 159 8.58 -3.54 8.41
C ASP A 159 8.28 -2.35 9.31
N TYR A 160 8.50 -1.13 8.82
CA TYR A 160 8.17 0.10 9.51
C TYR A 160 6.68 0.19 9.87
N ALA A 161 5.80 -0.14 8.92
CA ALA A 161 4.35 -0.11 9.10
C ALA A 161 3.85 -1.27 9.96
N TYR A 162 4.42 -2.46 9.78
CA TYR A 162 4.09 -3.65 10.57
C TYR A 162 4.34 -3.42 12.07
N ASN A 163 5.49 -2.86 12.43
CA ASN A 163 5.87 -2.68 13.84
C ASN A 163 5.10 -1.56 14.56
N ARG A 164 4.30 -0.77 13.85
CA ARG A 164 3.51 0.34 14.42
C ARG A 164 2.00 0.14 14.36
N SER A 165 1.55 -1.03 13.90
CA SER A 165 0.14 -1.31 13.72
C SER A 165 -0.22 -2.64 14.36
N SER A 166 -0.94 -2.58 15.47
CA SER A 166 -1.50 -3.78 16.11
C SER A 166 -2.45 -4.52 15.19
N TRP A 167 -3.11 -3.83 14.25
CA TRP A 167 -3.95 -4.47 13.25
C TRP A 167 -3.14 -5.35 12.30
N PHE A 168 -2.02 -4.87 11.74
CA PHE A 168 -1.16 -5.72 10.91
C PHE A 168 -0.61 -6.92 11.69
N GLN A 169 -0.22 -6.71 12.95
CA GLN A 169 0.30 -7.77 13.82
C GLN A 169 -0.77 -8.81 14.22
N SER A 170 -2.05 -8.48 14.11
CA SER A 170 -3.15 -9.41 14.38
C SER A 170 -3.43 -10.37 13.22
N LEU A 171 -2.93 -10.06 12.02
CA LEU A 171 -3.15 -10.89 10.83
C LEU A 171 -2.15 -12.06 10.78
N PRO A 172 -2.58 -13.26 10.35
CA PRO A 172 -1.68 -14.36 10.05
C PRO A 172 -0.54 -13.94 9.10
N LEU A 173 0.71 -14.08 9.57
CA LEU A 173 1.88 -13.81 8.76
C LEU A 173 2.16 -14.99 7.82
N ASN A 174 2.12 -14.75 6.52
CA ASN A 174 2.30 -15.78 5.49
C ASN A 174 3.74 -15.83 4.96
N ALA A 175 4.38 -14.67 4.78
CA ALA A 175 5.75 -14.59 4.28
C ALA A 175 6.39 -13.22 4.54
N LYS A 176 7.71 -13.15 4.38
CA LYS A 176 8.49 -11.91 4.35
C LYS A 176 9.46 -11.94 3.16
N TYR A 177 9.54 -10.84 2.42
CA TYR A 177 10.54 -10.62 1.37
C TYR A 177 11.20 -9.26 1.57
N GLY A 178 12.51 -9.24 1.76
CA GLY A 178 13.22 -8.01 2.13
C GLY A 178 12.63 -7.36 3.37
N ASN A 179 12.22 -6.09 3.25
CA ASN A 179 11.55 -5.33 4.32
C ASN A 179 10.02 -5.40 4.25
N THR A 180 9.42 -6.28 3.46
CA THR A 180 7.96 -6.35 3.26
C THR A 180 7.39 -7.65 3.81
N TYR A 181 6.36 -7.53 4.65
CA TYR A 181 5.59 -8.63 5.22
C TYR A 181 4.33 -8.86 4.40
N PHE A 182 3.93 -10.13 4.23
CA PHE A 182 2.71 -10.55 3.53
C PHE A 182 1.81 -11.31 4.49
N MET A 183 0.54 -10.92 4.59
CA MET A 183 -0.42 -11.40 5.57
C MET A 183 -1.78 -11.70 4.93
N GLY A 184 -2.64 -12.46 5.61
CA GLY A 184 -3.92 -12.92 5.07
C GLY A 184 -4.96 -13.32 6.08
#